data_AF-A0A6L2NL71-F1
#
_entry.id   AF-A0A6L2NL71-F1
#
_cell.length_a   1.000
_cell.length_b   1.000
_cell.length_c   1.000
_cell.angle_alpha   90.00
_cell.angle_beta   90.00
_cell.angle_gamma   90.00
#
_symmetry.space_group_name_H-M   'P 1'
#
loop_
_entity.id
_entity.type
_entity.pdbx_description
1 polymer ?
#
loop_
_entity_poly.entity_id
_entity_poly.type
_entity_poly.pdbx_seq_one_letter_code
_entity_poly.pdbx_strand_id
1 'polypeptide(L)'
;MGDRWVWTLESLGEFLVAFLRKVIDEKCLPSVCSKTRWVKYVPIKVDVHAWKIKMDVLPTRLNISRRGIDIDTISCPICDCGVESSNHLFFSCSLARQIACKISLW
;
A
#
# COMPACT_ATOMS: atom_id res chain seq x y z
N MET A 1 33.85 35.09 -21.27
CA MET A 1 32.64 34.23 -21.30
C MET A 1 32.90 33.12 -20.32
N GLY A 2 32.10 33.02 -19.27
CA GLY A 2 32.31 32.02 -18.21
C GLY A 2 31.40 30.81 -18.43
N ASP A 3 31.94 29.61 -18.18
CA ASP A 3 31.15 28.39 -18.21
C ASP A 3 29.97 28.50 -17.25
N ARG A 4 28.76 28.22 -17.76
CA ARG A 4 27.52 28.22 -16.98
C ARG A 4 26.93 26.83 -17.03
N TRP A 5 26.63 26.29 -15.85
CA TRP A 5 25.88 25.05 -15.72
C TRP A 5 24.42 25.28 -16.15
N VAL A 6 23.95 24.48 -17.11
CA VAL A 6 22.60 24.54 -17.65
C VAL A 6 21.94 23.18 -17.47
N TRP A 7 20.73 23.19 -16.92
CA TRP A 7 19.95 21.97 -16.71
C TRP A 7 19.20 21.59 -17.99
N THR A 8 19.47 20.40 -18.54
CA THR A 8 18.93 19.98 -19.84
C THR A 8 17.56 19.30 -19.79
N LEU A 9 17.08 18.98 -18.58
CA LEU A 9 15.79 18.33 -18.36
C LEU A 9 14.61 19.31 -18.38
N GLU A 10 14.87 20.61 -18.50
CA GLU A 10 13.86 21.67 -18.49
C GLU A 10 14.22 22.77 -19.51
N SER A 11 13.21 23.40 -20.11
CA SER A 11 13.39 24.31 -21.24
C SER A 11 13.99 25.67 -20.88
N LEU A 12 13.93 26.08 -19.61
CA LEU A 12 14.49 27.36 -19.14
C LEU A 12 15.97 27.20 -18.75
N GLY A 13 16.49 25.97 -18.72
CA GLY A 13 17.89 25.71 -18.41
C GLY A 13 18.23 25.84 -16.92
N GLU A 14 17.23 25.99 -16.06
CA GLU A 14 17.39 26.20 -14.62
C GLU A 14 17.11 24.92 -13.83
N PHE A 15 17.85 24.73 -12.74
CA PHE A 15 17.63 23.59 -11.87
C PHE A 15 16.54 23.90 -10.83
N LEU A 16 15.49 23.07 -10.83
CA LEU A 16 14.40 23.14 -9.85
C LEU A 16 14.11 21.75 -9.29
N VAL A 17 14.16 21.61 -7.96
CA VAL A 17 13.92 20.35 -7.25
C VAL A 17 12.54 19.78 -7.58
N ALA A 18 11.52 20.64 -7.74
CA ALA A 18 10.16 20.23 -8.08
C ALA A 18 10.08 19.49 -9.43
N PHE A 19 10.84 19.94 -10.44
CA PHE A 19 10.87 19.31 -11.76
C PHE A 19 11.64 18.00 -11.74
N LEU A 20 12.81 17.95 -11.10
CA LEU A 20 13.55 16.71 -10.92
C LEU A 20 12.68 15.67 -10.21
N ARG A 21 11.97 16.07 -9.16
CA ARG A 21 11.05 15.19 -8.43
C ARG A 21 9.96 14.62 -9.33
N LYS A 22 9.33 15.45 -10.16
CA LYS A 22 8.32 15.00 -11.12
C LYS A 22 8.88 13.97 -12.12
N VAL A 23 10.06 14.21 -12.67
CA VAL A 23 10.71 13.27 -13.61
C VAL A 23 11.06 11.94 -12.92
N ILE A 24 11.54 11.98 -11.68
CA ILE A 24 11.81 10.77 -10.89
C ILE A 24 10.49 10.03 -10.65
N ASP A 25 9.46 10.73 -10.20
CA ASP A 25 8.17 10.13 -9.87
C ASP A 25 7.53 9.47 -11.12
N GLU A 26 7.59 10.12 -12.29
CA GLU A 26 7.10 9.56 -13.56
C GLU A 26 7.87 8.30 -14.02
N LYS A 27 9.17 8.21 -13.73
CA LYS A 27 10.00 7.06 -14.12
C LYS A 27 9.99 5.92 -13.11
N CYS A 28 9.86 6.24 -11.84
CA CYS A 28 10.06 5.29 -10.75
C CYS A 28 8.76 4.81 -10.11
N LEU A 29 7.70 5.61 -10.12
CA LEU A 29 6.44 5.21 -9.50
C LEU A 29 5.60 4.42 -10.51
N PRO A 30 5.04 3.27 -10.12
CA PRO A 30 4.10 2.56 -10.97
C PRO A 30 2.90 3.45 -11.25
N SER A 31 2.37 3.39 -12.47
CA SER A 31 1.10 4.01 -12.83
C SER A 31 0.02 3.55 -11.85
N VAL A 32 -0.42 4.46 -10.98
CA VAL A 32 -1.39 4.12 -9.95
C VAL A 32 -2.77 4.02 -10.61
N CYS A 33 -3.31 2.82 -10.71
CA CYS A 33 -4.63 2.55 -11.31
C CYS A 33 -5.77 3.33 -10.59
N SER A 34 -5.60 3.70 -9.32
CA SER A 34 -6.56 4.54 -8.59
C SER A 34 -5.89 5.41 -7.52
N LYS A 35 -6.19 6.72 -7.49
CA LYS A 35 -5.76 7.60 -6.41
C LYS A 35 -6.31 7.11 -5.06
N THR A 36 -5.49 7.13 -4.02
CA THR A 36 -5.94 6.84 -2.66
C THR A 36 -6.90 7.94 -2.19
N ARG A 37 -8.09 7.54 -1.73
CA ARG A 37 -9.08 8.46 -1.13
C ARG A 37 -8.97 8.39 0.38
N TRP A 38 -8.53 9.48 0.99
CA TRP A 38 -8.44 9.64 2.44
C TRP A 38 -9.80 10.06 3.02
N VAL A 39 -10.20 9.48 4.15
CA VAL A 39 -11.46 9.74 4.84
C VAL A 39 -11.20 10.64 6.04
N LYS A 40 -11.58 11.92 5.93
CA LYS A 40 -11.32 12.93 6.98
C LYS A 40 -12.04 12.65 8.32
N TYR A 41 -13.04 11.78 8.31
CA TYR A 41 -13.86 11.46 9.49
C TYR A 41 -13.27 10.36 10.38
N VAL A 42 -12.20 9.68 9.93
CA VAL A 42 -11.52 8.66 10.72
C VAL A 42 -10.13 9.13 11.12
N PRO A 43 -9.58 8.63 12.24
CA PRO A 43 -8.18 8.88 12.58
C PRO A 43 -7.25 8.43 11.45
N ILE A 44 -6.21 9.21 11.16
CA ILE A 44 -5.25 8.93 10.06
C ILE A 44 -4.67 7.50 10.09
N LYS A 45 -4.47 6.94 11.29
CA LYS A 45 -4.00 5.56 11.47
C LYS A 45 -4.94 4.50 10.86
N VAL A 46 -6.26 4.73 10.93
CA VAL A 46 -7.28 3.84 10.35
C VAL A 46 -7.22 3.89 8.84
N ASP A 47 -7.12 5.11 8.31
CA ASP A 47 -6.98 5.39 6.88
C ASP A 47 -5.72 4.73 6.29
N VAL A 48 -4.57 4.89 6.96
CA VAL A 48 -3.30 4.26 6.57
C VAL A 48 -3.41 2.73 6.63
N HIS A 49 -4.11 2.19 7.63
CA HIS A 49 -4.32 0.75 7.74
C HIS A 49 -5.20 0.22 6.58
N ALA A 50 -6.30 0.89 6.27
CA ALA A 50 -7.17 0.55 5.14
C ALA A 50 -6.42 0.63 3.80
N TRP A 51 -5.56 1.65 3.62
CA TRP A 51 -4.69 1.75 2.46
C TRP A 51 -3.72 0.56 2.37
N LYS A 52 -3.08 0.15 3.48
CA LYS A 52 -2.20 -1.03 3.50
C LYS A 52 -2.93 -2.33 3.14
N ILE A 53 -4.17 -2.50 3.60
CA ILE A 53 -5.03 -3.64 3.23
C ILE A 53 -5.31 -3.61 1.73
N LYS A 54 -5.75 -2.46 1.19
CA LYS A 54 -6.06 -2.30 -0.24
C LYS A 54 -4.86 -2.61 -1.14
N MET A 55 -3.66 -2.21 -0.72
CA MET A 55 -2.43 -2.44 -1.46
C MET A 55 -1.84 -3.85 -1.25
N ASP A 56 -2.45 -4.68 -0.40
CA ASP A 56 -1.95 -5.99 0.02
C ASP A 56 -0.48 -5.96 0.50
N VAL A 57 -0.11 -4.93 1.27
CA VAL A 57 1.28 -4.74 1.77
C VAL A 57 1.43 -5.07 3.25
N LEU A 58 0.37 -5.57 3.89
CA LEU A 58 0.46 -6.06 5.26
C LEU A 58 1.35 -7.33 5.33
N PRO A 59 2.04 -7.55 6.46
CA PRO A 59 2.90 -8.72 6.66
C PRO A 59 2.06 -9.97 6.97
N THR A 60 1.14 -10.31 6.08
CA THR A 60 0.38 -11.57 6.17
C THR A 60 1.31 -12.75 5.86
N ARG A 61 1.02 -13.95 6.35
CA ARG A 61 1.85 -15.13 6.03
C ARG A 61 2.00 -15.35 4.52
N LEU A 62 0.94 -15.11 3.74
CA LEU A 62 1.03 -15.17 2.28
C LEU A 62 2.04 -14.15 1.73
N ASN A 63 2.03 -12.92 2.21
CA ASN A 63 2.97 -11.88 1.76
C ASN A 63 4.40 -12.11 2.26
N ILE A 64 4.57 -12.70 3.45
CA ILE A 64 5.87 -13.12 3.97
C ILE A 64 6.46 -14.22 3.10
N SER A 65 5.67 -15.26 2.81
CA SER A 65 6.07 -16.37 1.91
C SER A 65 6.42 -15.86 0.50
N ARG A 66 5.62 -14.94 -0.07
CA ARG A 66 5.92 -14.30 -1.37
C ARG A 66 7.24 -13.53 -1.41
N ARG A 67 7.77 -13.11 -0.26
CA ARG A 67 9.08 -12.45 -0.14
C ARG A 67 10.24 -13.44 0.01
N GLY A 68 9.97 -14.76 -0.04
CA GLY A 68 10.98 -15.80 0.11
C GLY A 68 11.45 -16.02 1.55
N ILE A 69 10.70 -15.51 2.53
CA ILE A 69 10.96 -15.80 3.94
C ILE A 69 10.33 -17.15 4.27
N ASP A 70 11.15 -18.07 4.77
CA ASP A 70 10.71 -19.40 5.16
C ASP A 70 9.82 -19.34 6.41
N ILE A 71 8.65 -19.98 6.33
CA ILE A 71 7.65 -20.05 7.38
C ILE A 71 6.97 -21.42 7.33
N ASP A 72 6.66 -21.98 8.50
CA ASP A 72 6.11 -23.34 8.61
C ASP A 72 4.80 -23.54 7.82
N THR A 73 3.98 -22.50 7.73
CA THR A 73 2.70 -22.55 7.02
C THR A 73 2.20 -21.16 6.63
N ILE A 74 1.44 -21.10 5.53
CA ILE A 74 0.67 -19.93 5.10
C ILE A 74 -0.79 -19.95 5.59
N SER A 75 -1.19 -20.98 6.34
CA SER A 75 -2.54 -21.11 6.89
C SER A 75 -2.86 -19.99 7.88
N CYS A 76 -4.12 -19.58 7.90
CA CYS A 76 -4.66 -18.59 8.81
C CYS A 76 -4.61 -19.11 10.25
N PRO A 77 -3.87 -18.47 11.17
CA PRO A 77 -3.75 -18.94 12.55
C PRO A 77 -5.03 -18.75 13.37
N ILE A 78 -6.01 -18.01 12.85
CA ILE A 78 -7.26 -17.71 13.54
C ILE A 78 -8.31 -18.81 13.32
N CYS A 79 -8.45 -19.28 12.08
CA CYS A 79 -9.50 -20.23 11.73
C CYS A 79 -8.99 -21.55 11.14
N ASP A 80 -7.71 -21.62 10.75
CA ASP A 80 -7.07 -22.79 10.13
C ASP A 80 -7.76 -23.34 8.86
N CYS A 81 -8.71 -22.59 8.29
CA CYS A 81 -9.54 -23.03 7.17
C CYS A 81 -9.13 -22.44 5.82
N GLY A 82 -8.06 -21.64 5.76
CA GLY A 82 -7.63 -20.98 4.53
C GLY A 82 -6.30 -20.26 4.68
N VAL A 83 -5.79 -19.72 3.57
CA VAL A 83 -4.53 -18.96 3.54
C VAL A 83 -4.68 -17.61 4.25
N GLU A 84 -3.72 -17.27 5.11
CA GLU A 84 -3.63 -15.96 5.74
C GLU A 84 -3.25 -14.89 4.70
N SER A 85 -4.27 -14.30 4.09
CA SER A 85 -4.17 -13.15 3.18
C SER A 85 -4.91 -11.95 3.76
N SER A 86 -4.65 -10.74 3.24
CA SER A 86 -5.37 -9.53 3.68
C SER A 86 -6.88 -9.68 3.45
N ASN A 87 -7.28 -10.28 2.33
CA ASN A 87 -8.70 -10.54 2.05
C ASN A 87 -9.30 -11.52 3.09
N HIS A 88 -8.59 -12.60 3.37
CA HIS A 88 -9.07 -13.58 4.33
C HIS A 88 -9.17 -13.01 5.75
N LEU A 89 -8.09 -12.40 6.26
CA LEU A 89 -8.05 -11.87 7.62
C LEU A 89 -9.14 -10.84 7.92
N PHE A 90 -9.50 -10.00 6.96
CA PHE A 90 -10.41 -8.86 7.19
C PHE A 90 -11.83 -9.08 6.68
N PHE A 91 -12.08 -10.04 5.77
CA PHE A 91 -13.41 -10.19 5.15
C PHE A 91 -13.98 -11.61 5.18
N SER A 92 -13.17 -12.66 4.96
CA SER A 92 -13.69 -14.03 4.83
C SER A 92 -13.37 -14.97 5.99
N CYS A 93 -12.45 -14.61 6.88
CA CYS A 93 -12.15 -15.35 8.11
C CYS A 93 -13.41 -15.45 8.97
N SER A 94 -13.60 -16.60 9.62
CA SER A 94 -14.76 -16.86 10.49
C SER A 94 -14.89 -15.79 11.59
N LEU A 95 -13.78 -15.39 12.21
CA LEU A 95 -13.76 -14.32 13.20
C LEU A 95 -14.17 -12.97 12.61
N ALA A 96 -13.59 -12.59 11.46
CA ALA A 96 -13.91 -11.33 10.79
C ALA A 96 -15.40 -11.23 10.43
N ARG A 97 -15.97 -12.33 9.91
CA ARG A 97 -17.40 -12.42 9.60
C ARG A 97 -18.26 -12.27 10.85
N GLN A 98 -17.90 -12.92 11.96
CA GLN A 98 -18.64 -12.77 13.22
C GLN A 98 -18.62 -11.34 13.74
N ILE A 99 -17.47 -10.67 13.69
CA ILE A 99 -17.34 -9.25 14.08
C ILE A 99 -18.20 -8.37 13.17
N ALA A 100 -18.12 -8.57 11.85
CA ALA A 100 -18.93 -7.82 10.89
C ALA A 100 -20.44 -7.98 11.15
N CYS A 101 -20.90 -9.21 11.44
CA CYS A 101 -22.28 -9.45 11.84
C CYS A 101 -22.67 -8.67 13.10
N LYS A 102 -21.82 -8.67 14.14
CA LYS A 102 -22.08 -7.91 15.37
C LYS A 102 -22.15 -6.40 15.12
N ILE A 103 -21.28 -5.87 14.27
CA ILE A 103 -21.29 -4.45 13.88
C ILE A 103 -22.56 -4.12 13.07
N SER A 104 -23.02 -5.01 12.19
CA SER A 104 -24.23 -4.77 11.39
C SER A 104 -25.54 -4.79 12.19
N LEU A 105 -25.48 -5.25 13.44
CA LEU A 105 -26.62 -5.29 14.37
C LEU A 105 -26.66 -4.10 15.33
N TRP A 106 -25.64 -3.23 15.30
CA TRP A 106 -25.59 -1.97 16.04
C TRP A 106 -26.35 -0.88 15.29
#